data_AF-A0A976DMC8-F1
#
_entry.id   AF-A0A976DMC8-F1
#
_cell.length_a   1.000
_cell.length_b   1.000
_cell.length_c   1.000
_cell.angle_alpha   90.00
_cell.angle_beta   90.00
_cell.angle_gamma   90.00
#
_symmetry.space_group_name_H-M   'P 1'
#
loop_
_entity.id
_entity.type
_entity.pdbx_description
1 polymer ?
#
loop_
_entity_poly.entity_id
_entity_poly.type
_entity_poly.pdbx_seq_one_letter_code
_entity_poly.pdbx_strand_id
1 'polypeptide(L)'
;MQATSVYDEGYDALDLATNVAAEYVRKFQTGDLSKLISPNAPESAQVARTLMTVDTACELPQAWLDANRIGVIPRIIKLRSGDVLETRDNDSTLKFIEEIKAGGHTDALSAPLSPLEMRDQLQKLMSSGTDAVLQVSSAASRSKFFVNALSATQSLVLIHNKVRRSMGNKTPLTAWVVDSLNAFGGVGVQLAHAVSLRESGATSAQIAVALNAFRRNVHTLIVPHDLSFIERTARSVERVKVPRWKIYLAGILGIRPIFHLNADTARTMGRASNYALAIDQVFRTTESQIKLGLASPFICVSYAGRLEDIESSAEFVALRALCHRNGIALSLSVMSMTGVLMLGPRALSVSFASQHLKT
;
A
#
# COMPACT_ATOMS: atom_id res chain seq x y z
N MET A 1 -30.26 32.22 2.89
CA MET A 1 -29.08 31.49 3.42
C MET A 1 -28.69 30.47 2.37
N GLN A 2 -27.73 30.82 1.50
CA GLN A 2 -27.33 29.98 0.38
C GLN A 2 -26.53 28.77 0.89
N ALA A 3 -26.94 27.59 0.46
CA ALA A 3 -26.21 26.35 0.62
C ALA A 3 -24.90 26.45 -0.18
N THR A 4 -23.77 26.51 0.53
CA THR A 4 -22.46 26.34 -0.07
C THR A 4 -22.29 24.87 -0.46
N SER A 5 -22.07 24.67 -1.76
CA SER A 5 -21.87 23.38 -2.42
C SER A 5 -20.70 22.60 -1.81
N VAL A 6 -20.99 21.38 -1.33
CA VAL A 6 -20.02 20.40 -0.81
C VAL A 6 -19.38 19.64 -1.97
N TYR A 7 -18.55 20.32 -2.76
CA TYR A 7 -17.64 19.72 -3.72
C TYR A 7 -16.44 20.65 -3.90
N ASP A 8 -15.57 20.68 -2.89
CA ASP A 8 -14.21 21.23 -3.01
C ASP A 8 -13.35 20.19 -3.73
N GLU A 9 -13.66 20.00 -5.02
CA GLU A 9 -12.84 19.21 -5.93
C GLU A 9 -11.50 19.93 -6.09
N GLY A 10 -10.37 19.20 -6.08
CA GLY A 10 -9.01 19.76 -6.11
C GLY A 10 -8.61 20.63 -7.32
N TYR A 11 -9.57 21.16 -8.06
CA TYR A 11 -9.47 22.11 -9.17
C TYR A 11 -9.13 23.55 -8.75
N ASP A 12 -9.31 23.93 -7.48
CA ASP A 12 -8.97 25.29 -7.01
C ASP A 12 -7.46 25.60 -7.06
N ALA A 13 -6.61 24.59 -7.32
CA ALA A 13 -5.17 24.78 -7.47
C ALA A 13 -4.76 25.61 -8.70
N LEU A 14 -5.56 25.56 -9.79
CA LEU A 14 -5.28 26.33 -11.01
C LEU A 14 -5.49 27.83 -10.76
N ASP A 15 -6.54 28.18 -10.04
CA ASP A 15 -6.96 29.57 -9.79
C ASP A 15 -6.33 30.16 -8.51
N LEU A 16 -5.68 29.33 -7.70
CA LEU A 16 -4.99 29.77 -6.48
C LEU A 16 -3.98 30.89 -6.75
N ALA A 17 -4.15 32.04 -6.11
CA ALA A 17 -3.22 33.17 -6.24
C ALA A 17 -1.79 32.78 -5.81
N THR A 18 -0.77 33.33 -6.47
CA THR A 18 0.64 32.94 -6.26
C THR A 18 1.11 33.11 -4.81
N ASN A 19 0.66 34.17 -4.12
CA ASN A 19 0.95 34.39 -2.70
C ASN A 19 0.33 33.30 -1.82
N VAL A 20 -0.92 32.90 -2.08
CA VAL A 20 -1.60 31.82 -1.34
C VAL A 20 -0.92 30.48 -1.59
N ALA A 21 -0.52 30.21 -2.84
CA ALA A 21 0.26 29.03 -3.20
C ALA A 21 1.62 28.99 -2.46
N ALA A 22 2.32 30.14 -2.38
CA ALA A 22 3.58 30.24 -1.66
C ALA A 22 3.40 30.05 -0.15
N GLU A 23 2.35 30.62 0.45
CA GLU A 23 2.00 30.43 1.86
C GLU A 23 1.67 28.97 2.18
N TYR A 24 0.91 28.31 1.31
CA TYR A 24 0.64 26.87 1.41
C TYR A 24 1.93 26.06 1.48
N VAL A 25 2.86 26.26 0.55
CA VAL A 25 4.14 25.52 0.54
C VAL A 25 4.97 25.83 1.80
N ARG A 26 4.98 27.10 2.25
CA ARG A 26 5.69 27.51 3.49
C ARG A 26 5.13 26.86 4.74
N LYS A 27 3.79 26.78 4.86
CA LYS A 27 3.12 26.24 6.06
C LYS A 27 3.61 24.85 6.45
N PHE A 28 4.03 24.06 5.47
CA PHE A 28 4.43 22.66 5.68
C PHE A 28 5.94 22.40 5.54
N GLN A 29 6.73 23.41 5.20
CA GLN A 29 8.18 23.28 5.15
C GLN A 29 8.81 23.82 6.44
N THR A 30 9.57 22.99 7.14
CA THR A 30 10.37 23.40 8.31
C THR A 30 11.71 24.03 7.95
N GLY A 31 11.86 24.61 6.74
CA GLY A 31 13.14 25.17 6.27
C GLY A 31 13.02 26.18 5.13
N ASP A 32 14.12 26.89 4.89
CA ASP A 32 14.25 27.98 3.92
C ASP A 32 13.96 27.55 2.47
N LEU A 33 12.96 28.20 1.85
CA LEU A 33 12.55 28.02 0.45
C LEU A 33 13.68 28.26 -0.55
N SER A 34 14.74 28.99 -0.17
CA SER A 34 15.92 29.22 -1.01
C SER A 34 16.61 27.92 -1.44
N LYS A 35 16.44 26.82 -0.67
CA LYS A 35 17.00 25.49 -0.98
C LYS A 35 16.28 24.74 -2.11
N LEU A 36 15.10 25.20 -2.54
CA LEU A 36 14.50 24.71 -3.79
C LEU A 36 15.36 25.09 -5.02
N ILE A 37 16.27 26.04 -4.87
CA ILE A 37 17.18 26.55 -5.89
C ILE A 37 18.52 25.80 -5.75
N SER A 38 18.64 24.59 -6.29
CA SER A 38 19.99 24.03 -6.51
C SER A 38 20.06 23.14 -7.74
N PRO A 39 20.60 23.67 -8.87
CA PRO A 39 20.86 22.89 -10.07
C PRO A 39 22.12 22.02 -10.00
N ASN A 40 22.96 22.15 -8.95
CA ASN A 40 24.31 21.55 -8.89
C ASN A 40 24.55 20.61 -7.68
N ALA A 41 23.53 19.94 -7.16
CA ALA A 41 23.73 18.98 -6.05
C ALA A 41 24.45 17.70 -6.54
N PRO A 42 25.39 17.12 -5.76
CA PRO A 42 26.16 15.94 -6.14
C PRO A 42 25.27 14.71 -6.41
N GLU A 43 25.78 13.74 -7.16
CA GLU A 43 25.05 12.55 -7.68
C GLU A 43 24.39 11.69 -6.58
N SER A 44 24.97 11.63 -5.37
CA SER A 44 24.35 10.99 -4.19
C SER A 44 23.10 11.71 -3.66
N ALA A 45 22.86 12.96 -4.08
CA ALA A 45 21.66 13.74 -3.77
C ALA A 45 20.48 13.45 -4.70
N GLN A 46 20.67 12.72 -5.82
CA GLN A 46 19.58 12.36 -6.74
C GLN A 46 18.56 11.41 -6.07
N VAL A 47 19.03 10.52 -5.18
CA VAL A 47 18.18 9.64 -4.34
C VAL A 47 17.30 10.44 -3.35
N ALA A 48 17.71 11.66 -3.00
CA ALA A 48 16.96 12.56 -2.11
C ALA A 48 15.92 13.44 -2.83
N ARG A 49 15.81 13.36 -4.17
CA ARG A 49 14.85 14.16 -4.96
C ARG A 49 13.52 13.46 -5.19
N THR A 50 13.45 12.13 -4.98
CA THR A 50 12.21 11.38 -5.13
C THR A 50 11.62 11.02 -3.77
N LEU A 51 10.46 11.59 -3.46
CA LEU A 51 9.60 11.09 -2.40
C LEU A 51 8.81 9.89 -2.92
N MET A 52 9.11 8.69 -2.42
CA MET A 52 8.27 7.51 -2.65
C MET A 52 7.22 7.42 -1.54
N THR A 53 5.97 7.17 -1.91
CA THR A 53 4.89 7.02 -0.95
C THR A 53 4.02 5.79 -1.18
N VAL A 54 3.39 5.33 -0.11
CA VAL A 54 2.47 4.20 -0.11
C VAL A 54 1.39 4.41 0.95
N ASP A 55 0.31 3.64 0.91
CA ASP A 55 -0.67 3.63 1.99
C ASP A 55 -0.30 2.65 3.11
N THR A 56 -0.98 2.80 4.25
CA THR A 56 -0.83 1.92 5.42
C THR A 56 -1.27 0.47 5.18
N ALA A 57 -1.89 0.15 4.05
CA ALA A 57 -2.29 -1.21 3.67
C ALA A 57 -1.25 -1.93 2.77
N CYS A 58 -0.01 -1.41 2.72
CA CYS A 58 1.09 -2.01 1.97
C CYS A 58 1.71 -3.27 2.60
N GLU A 59 1.40 -3.52 3.87
CA GLU A 59 1.84 -4.69 4.64
C GLU A 59 3.37 -4.85 4.78
N LEU A 60 4.11 -3.75 4.70
CA LEU A 60 5.51 -3.70 5.10
C LEU A 60 5.64 -3.21 6.55
N PRO A 61 6.68 -3.64 7.30
CA PRO A 61 6.96 -3.12 8.63
C PRO A 61 7.32 -1.63 8.60
N GLN A 62 6.91 -0.87 9.63
CA GLN A 62 7.28 0.55 9.76
C GLN A 62 8.81 0.76 9.66
N ALA A 63 9.58 -0.08 10.35
CA ALA A 63 11.05 -0.01 10.31
C ALA A 63 11.63 -0.16 8.89
N TRP A 64 11.03 -1.00 8.05
CA TRP A 64 11.45 -1.14 6.65
C TRP A 64 11.11 0.11 5.84
N LEU A 65 9.93 0.69 6.06
CA LEU A 65 9.49 1.92 5.39
C LEU A 65 10.42 3.09 5.77
N ASP A 66 10.77 3.23 7.04
CA ASP A 66 11.68 4.27 7.55
C ASP A 66 13.09 4.12 6.98
N ALA A 67 13.65 2.90 7.04
CA ALA A 67 14.99 2.61 6.51
C ALA A 67 15.10 2.94 5.01
N ASN A 68 14.01 2.76 4.26
CA ASN A 68 13.94 3.03 2.83
C ASN A 68 13.39 4.42 2.48
N ARG A 69 13.18 5.28 3.49
CA ARG A 69 12.68 6.66 3.35
C ARG A 69 11.37 6.73 2.56
N ILE A 70 10.43 5.87 2.91
CA ILE A 70 9.10 5.82 2.29
C ILE A 70 8.12 6.64 3.12
N GLY A 71 7.46 7.59 2.48
CA GLY A 71 6.36 8.33 3.08
C GLY A 71 5.09 7.48 3.17
N VAL A 72 4.48 7.42 4.35
CA VAL A 72 3.26 6.64 4.56
C VAL A 72 2.06 7.58 4.58
N ILE A 73 1.10 7.35 3.68
CA ILE A 73 -0.17 8.04 3.65
C ILE A 73 -1.18 7.23 4.48
N PRO A 74 -1.71 7.78 5.58
CA PRO A 74 -2.62 7.03 6.44
C PRO A 74 -3.97 6.80 5.74
N ARG A 75 -4.66 5.76 6.20
CA ARG A 75 -6.08 5.55 5.94
C ARG A 75 -6.88 5.93 7.18
N ILE A 76 -8.14 6.26 7.01
CA ILE A 76 -9.07 6.51 8.12
C ILE A 76 -9.77 5.20 8.46
N ILE A 77 -9.73 4.81 9.73
CA ILE A 77 -10.58 3.77 10.31
C ILE A 77 -11.79 4.48 10.95
N LYS A 78 -12.96 4.29 10.35
CA LYS A 78 -14.24 4.80 10.83
C LYS A 78 -14.75 3.89 11.94
N LEU A 79 -14.82 4.40 13.17
CA LEU A 79 -15.36 3.69 14.33
C LEU A 79 -16.58 4.44 14.89
N ARG A 80 -17.43 3.76 15.65
CA ARG A 80 -18.54 4.42 16.39
C ARG A 80 -18.04 5.48 17.37
N SER A 81 -16.88 5.25 17.99
CA SER A 81 -16.25 6.14 18.97
C SER A 81 -15.55 7.35 18.33
N GLY A 82 -15.53 7.43 17.00
CA GLY A 82 -14.80 8.45 16.25
C GLY A 82 -13.74 7.86 15.33
N ASP A 83 -13.31 8.68 14.38
CA ASP A 83 -12.35 8.27 13.35
C ASP A 83 -10.93 8.21 13.89
N VAL A 84 -10.18 7.20 13.48
CA VAL A 84 -8.75 7.02 13.80
C VAL A 84 -7.94 7.02 12.51
N LEU A 85 -6.80 7.71 12.51
CA LEU A 85 -5.82 7.56 11.43
C LEU A 85 -5.03 6.28 11.67
N GLU A 86 -5.10 5.36 10.72
CA GLU A 86 -4.29 4.15 10.70
C GLU A 86 -2.81 4.53 10.63
N THR A 87 -1.99 3.84 11.40
CA THR A 87 -0.53 3.87 11.34
C THR A 87 0.00 2.45 11.10
N ARG A 88 1.30 2.28 10.87
CA ARG A 88 1.96 0.95 10.86
C ARG A 88 2.57 0.62 12.22
N ASP A 89 2.04 1.19 13.30
CA ASP A 89 2.42 0.84 14.66
C ASP A 89 1.86 -0.53 15.03
N ASN A 90 2.74 -1.46 15.40
CA ASN A 90 2.35 -2.84 15.68
C ASN A 90 1.46 -2.93 16.92
N ASP A 91 1.78 -2.19 17.98
CA ASP A 91 1.04 -2.26 19.25
C ASP A 91 -0.40 -1.77 19.08
N SER A 92 -0.58 -0.63 18.41
CA SER A 92 -1.89 -0.09 18.07
C SER A 92 -2.69 -1.07 17.21
N THR A 93 -2.05 -1.72 16.24
CA THR A 93 -2.71 -2.67 15.34
C THR A 93 -3.10 -3.96 16.06
N LEU A 94 -2.23 -4.49 16.93
CA LEU A 94 -2.52 -5.68 17.74
C LEU A 94 -3.63 -5.41 18.75
N LYS A 95 -3.64 -4.24 19.40
CA LYS A 95 -4.75 -3.83 20.26
C LYS A 95 -6.08 -3.81 19.49
N PHE A 96 -6.10 -3.23 18.29
CA PHE A 96 -7.28 -3.21 17.43
C PHE A 96 -7.75 -4.62 17.05
N ILE A 97 -6.83 -5.54 16.78
CA ILE A 97 -7.15 -6.96 16.51
C ILE A 97 -7.81 -7.61 17.74
N GLU A 98 -7.29 -7.39 18.95
CA GLU A 98 -7.89 -7.94 20.17
C GLU A 98 -9.28 -7.36 20.46
N GLU A 99 -9.49 -6.07 20.19
CA GLU A 99 -10.81 -5.44 20.30
C GLU A 99 -11.83 -6.05 19.33
N ILE A 100 -11.42 -6.35 18.08
CA ILE A 100 -12.26 -7.09 17.12
C ILE A 100 -12.57 -8.50 17.61
N LYS A 101 -11.57 -9.22 18.15
CA LYS A 101 -11.77 -10.58 18.69
C LYS A 101 -12.73 -10.60 19.88
N ALA A 102 -12.78 -9.52 20.66
CA ALA A 102 -13.73 -9.32 21.75
C ALA A 102 -15.15 -8.91 21.29
N GLY A 103 -15.39 -8.81 19.97
CA GLY A 103 -16.68 -8.42 19.40
C GLY A 103 -16.86 -6.91 19.20
N GLY A 104 -15.80 -6.12 19.37
CA GLY A 104 -15.77 -4.69 19.05
C GLY A 104 -15.69 -4.41 17.55
N HIS A 105 -15.91 -3.15 17.17
CA HIS A 105 -15.66 -2.62 15.82
C HIS A 105 -16.34 -3.40 14.68
N THR A 106 -17.50 -4.01 14.93
CA THR A 106 -18.19 -4.88 13.97
C THR A 106 -18.70 -4.15 12.72
N ASP A 107 -18.89 -2.83 12.83
CA ASP A 107 -19.29 -1.91 11.77
C ASP A 107 -18.17 -0.97 11.31
N ALA A 108 -16.93 -1.20 11.77
CA ALA A 108 -15.81 -0.38 11.38
C ALA A 108 -15.48 -0.53 9.90
N LEU A 109 -15.09 0.58 9.27
CA LEU A 109 -14.76 0.65 7.85
C LEU A 109 -13.46 1.42 7.64
N SER A 110 -12.71 1.04 6.61
CA SER A 110 -11.54 1.80 6.17
C SER A 110 -11.91 2.70 4.99
N ALA A 111 -11.52 3.97 5.07
CA ALA A 111 -11.64 4.95 3.99
C ALA A 111 -10.28 5.59 3.68
N PRO A 112 -9.98 5.92 2.42
CA PRO A 112 -8.84 6.76 2.11
C PRO A 112 -9.09 8.20 2.58
N LEU A 113 -8.02 8.97 2.76
CA LEU A 113 -8.11 10.43 2.89
C LEU A 113 -8.79 11.04 1.65
N SER A 114 -9.46 12.18 1.82
CA SER A 114 -9.90 13.01 0.70
C SER A 114 -8.71 13.49 -0.14
N PRO A 115 -8.91 13.93 -1.39
CA PRO A 115 -7.83 14.49 -2.20
C PRO A 115 -7.07 15.64 -1.52
N LEU A 116 -7.79 16.54 -0.85
CA LEU A 116 -7.20 17.70 -0.15
C LEU A 116 -6.35 17.25 1.05
N GLU A 117 -6.89 16.38 1.91
CA GLU A 117 -6.15 15.84 3.05
C GLU A 117 -4.92 15.06 2.59
N MET A 118 -5.04 14.27 1.51
CA MET A 118 -3.92 13.51 0.97
C MET A 118 -2.83 14.42 0.39
N ARG A 119 -3.21 15.50 -0.31
CA ARG A 119 -2.27 16.53 -0.79
C ARG A 119 -1.50 17.14 0.39
N ASP A 120 -2.20 17.47 1.46
CA ASP A 120 -1.60 18.06 2.65
C ASP A 120 -0.68 17.05 3.37
N GLN A 121 -1.01 15.76 3.38
CA GLN A 121 -0.10 14.72 3.87
C GLN A 121 1.14 14.57 3.00
N LEU A 122 0.99 14.52 1.67
CA LEU A 122 2.12 14.49 0.74
C LEU A 122 3.04 15.70 0.94
N GLN A 123 2.44 16.88 1.11
CA GLN A 123 3.15 18.12 1.37
C GLN A 123 3.97 18.07 2.66
N LYS A 124 3.44 17.49 3.75
CA LYS A 124 4.18 17.29 5.01
C LYS A 124 5.36 16.33 4.86
N LEU A 125 5.24 15.33 3.99
CA LEU A 125 6.28 14.33 3.75
C LEU A 125 7.39 14.84 2.82
N MET A 126 7.14 15.90 2.04
CA MET A 126 8.13 16.45 1.11
C MET A 126 9.22 17.23 1.83
N SER A 127 10.47 16.97 1.43
CA SER A 127 11.62 17.80 1.78
C SER A 127 11.79 18.94 0.76
N SER A 128 12.54 19.99 1.14
CA SER A 128 12.85 21.14 0.25
C SER A 128 13.55 20.77 -1.06
N GLY A 129 14.18 19.59 -1.16
CA GLY A 129 14.86 19.10 -2.37
C GLY A 129 14.03 18.14 -3.24
N THR A 130 12.76 17.91 -2.90
CA THR A 130 11.91 16.93 -3.61
C THR A 130 11.52 17.47 -4.98
N ASP A 131 11.84 16.74 -6.06
CA ASP A 131 11.44 17.05 -7.45
C ASP A 131 10.54 16.01 -8.08
N ALA A 132 10.43 14.85 -7.44
CA ALA A 132 9.56 13.79 -7.89
C ALA A 132 8.77 13.21 -6.72
N VAL A 133 7.51 12.91 -6.95
CA VAL A 133 6.68 12.07 -6.08
C VAL A 133 6.32 10.80 -6.84
N LEU A 134 6.60 9.63 -6.27
CA LEU A 134 6.16 8.35 -6.81
C LEU A 134 5.30 7.63 -5.77
N GLN A 135 4.01 7.52 -6.02
CA GLN A 135 3.09 6.84 -5.13
C GLN A 135 2.69 5.48 -5.71
N VAL A 136 2.83 4.41 -4.92
CA VAL A 136 2.27 3.10 -5.25
C VAL A 136 0.99 2.93 -4.44
N SER A 137 -0.13 2.63 -5.10
CA SER A 137 -1.43 2.48 -4.43
C SER A 137 -1.93 1.05 -4.44
N SER A 138 -2.78 0.70 -3.48
CA SER A 138 -3.71 -0.43 -3.63
C SER A 138 -4.54 -0.31 -4.92
N ALA A 139 -5.04 -1.44 -5.42
CA ALA A 139 -5.85 -1.53 -6.63
C ALA A 139 -6.97 -0.50 -6.70
N ALA A 140 -7.06 0.24 -7.81
CA ALA A 140 -8.09 1.26 -8.01
C ALA A 140 -9.52 0.70 -7.97
N SER A 141 -9.70 -0.58 -8.35
CA SER A 141 -11.00 -1.25 -8.25
C SER A 141 -11.47 -1.43 -6.81
N ARG A 142 -10.56 -1.49 -5.84
CA ARG A 142 -10.85 -1.87 -4.43
C ARG A 142 -11.01 -0.67 -3.50
N SER A 143 -10.52 0.49 -3.90
CA SER A 143 -10.56 1.68 -3.05
C SER A 143 -10.46 2.97 -3.87
N LYS A 144 -11.07 4.04 -3.36
CA LYS A 144 -10.86 5.41 -3.88
C LYS A 144 -9.44 5.94 -3.63
N PHE A 145 -8.57 5.20 -2.93
CA PHE A 145 -7.22 5.65 -2.63
C PHE A 145 -6.43 6.05 -3.88
N PHE A 146 -6.45 5.24 -4.95
CA PHE A 146 -5.76 5.56 -6.21
C PHE A 146 -6.26 6.87 -6.84
N VAL A 147 -7.58 7.03 -6.99
CA VAL A 147 -8.15 8.23 -7.62
C VAL A 147 -7.92 9.47 -6.76
N ASN A 148 -8.04 9.35 -5.43
CA ASN A 148 -7.76 10.45 -4.51
C ASN A 148 -6.27 10.85 -4.57
N ALA A 149 -5.36 9.89 -4.68
CA ALA A 149 -3.93 10.13 -4.86
C ALA A 149 -3.62 10.82 -6.18
N LEU A 150 -4.29 10.42 -7.27
CA LEU A 150 -4.14 11.06 -8.57
C LEU A 150 -4.56 12.54 -8.49
N SER A 151 -5.74 12.83 -7.94
CA SER A 151 -6.21 14.20 -7.75
C SER A 151 -5.30 15.02 -6.83
N ALA A 152 -4.86 14.44 -5.71
CA ALA A 152 -3.96 15.08 -4.76
C ALA A 152 -2.61 15.45 -5.39
N THR A 153 -1.99 14.51 -6.11
CA THR A 153 -0.69 14.72 -6.76
C THR A 153 -0.77 15.72 -7.91
N GLN A 154 -1.85 15.72 -8.70
CA GLN A 154 -2.10 16.74 -9.72
C GLN A 154 -2.17 18.15 -9.10
N SER A 155 -2.97 18.32 -8.04
CA SER A 155 -3.09 19.59 -7.31
C SER A 155 -1.75 20.03 -6.73
N LEU A 156 -0.99 19.11 -6.12
CA LEU A 156 0.33 19.36 -5.55
C LEU A 156 1.33 19.87 -6.61
N VAL A 157 1.39 19.21 -7.76
CA VAL A 157 2.28 19.56 -8.88
C VAL A 157 1.97 20.95 -9.42
N LEU A 158 0.68 21.30 -9.57
CA LEU A 158 0.26 22.62 -10.05
C LEU A 158 0.69 23.74 -9.09
N ILE A 159 0.45 23.56 -7.80
CA ILE A 159 0.82 24.53 -6.75
C ILE A 159 2.34 24.72 -6.71
N HIS A 160 3.10 23.61 -6.63
CA HIS A 160 4.56 23.69 -6.56
C HIS A 160 5.17 24.33 -7.80
N ASN A 161 4.71 23.97 -9.00
CA ASN A 161 5.26 24.54 -10.23
C ASN A 161 4.91 26.02 -10.39
N LYS A 162 3.77 26.48 -9.88
CA LYS A 162 3.44 27.91 -9.79
C LYS A 162 4.45 28.64 -8.89
N VAL A 163 4.71 28.10 -7.69
CA VAL A 163 5.66 28.68 -6.73
C VAL A 163 7.11 28.65 -7.24
N ARG A 164 7.56 27.55 -7.85
CA ARG A 164 8.91 27.44 -8.43
C ARG A 164 9.15 28.48 -9.53
N ARG A 165 8.18 28.65 -10.44
CA ARG A 165 8.27 29.65 -11.51
C ARG A 165 8.36 31.08 -10.98
N SER A 166 7.58 31.43 -9.96
CA SER A 166 7.63 32.79 -9.38
C SER A 166 8.96 33.11 -8.69
N MET A 167 9.72 32.08 -8.29
CA MET A 167 11.07 32.19 -7.72
C MET A 167 12.19 31.99 -8.75
N GLY A 168 11.88 31.85 -10.05
CA GLY A 168 12.88 31.61 -11.10
C GLY A 168 13.48 30.19 -11.13
N ASN A 169 12.95 29.24 -10.33
CA ASN A 169 13.34 27.84 -10.40
C ASN A 169 12.72 27.16 -11.62
N LYS A 170 13.58 26.64 -12.51
CA LYS A 170 13.19 25.99 -13.76
C LYS A 170 12.91 24.49 -13.64
N THR A 171 13.29 23.86 -12.53
CA THR A 171 13.10 22.42 -12.33
C THR A 171 11.68 22.15 -11.83
N PRO A 172 10.80 21.49 -12.61
CA PRO A 172 9.43 21.23 -12.18
C PRO A 172 9.37 20.10 -11.13
N LEU A 173 8.39 20.18 -10.23
CA LEU A 173 7.92 19.02 -9.49
C LEU A 173 7.17 18.12 -10.48
N THR A 174 7.49 16.84 -10.46
CA THR A 174 6.84 15.79 -11.23
C THR A 174 6.22 14.75 -10.31
N ALA A 175 5.17 14.07 -10.74
CA ALA A 175 4.53 13.05 -9.92
C ALA A 175 3.99 11.89 -10.76
N TRP A 176 4.04 10.69 -10.18
CA TRP A 176 3.47 9.47 -10.73
C TRP A 176 2.67 8.76 -9.64
N VAL A 177 1.48 8.29 -10.00
CA VAL A 177 0.68 7.39 -9.15
C VAL A 177 0.51 6.09 -9.91
N VAL A 178 1.01 5.00 -9.33
CA VAL A 178 0.96 3.66 -9.92
C VAL A 178 -0.13 2.86 -9.24
N ASP A 179 -1.14 2.48 -10.02
CA ASP A 179 -2.11 1.47 -9.61
C ASP A 179 -1.44 0.09 -9.61
N SER A 180 -1.27 -0.49 -8.44
CA SER A 180 -0.62 -1.80 -8.27
C SER A 180 -1.41 -2.96 -8.86
N LEU A 181 -2.72 -2.79 -9.15
CA LEU A 181 -3.64 -3.89 -9.48
C LEU A 181 -3.64 -5.02 -8.42
N ASN A 182 -3.16 -4.74 -7.21
CA ASN A 182 -3.04 -5.69 -6.12
C ASN A 182 -3.44 -5.03 -4.78
N ALA A 183 -3.38 -5.79 -3.70
CA ALA A 183 -3.67 -5.32 -2.35
C ALA A 183 -2.74 -6.03 -1.36
N PHE A 184 -2.73 -5.57 -0.11
CA PHE A 184 -1.94 -6.14 0.97
C PHE A 184 -0.44 -6.18 0.60
N GLY A 185 0.26 -7.26 0.94
CA GLY A 185 1.67 -7.48 0.62
C GLY A 185 2.02 -7.41 -0.87
N GLY A 186 1.05 -7.50 -1.78
CA GLY A 186 1.29 -7.31 -3.21
C GLY A 186 1.71 -5.87 -3.54
N VAL A 187 1.20 -4.90 -2.79
CA VAL A 187 1.67 -3.51 -2.86
C VAL A 187 3.08 -3.41 -2.29
N GLY A 188 3.35 -4.10 -1.17
CA GLY A 188 4.68 -4.17 -0.55
C GLY A 188 5.76 -4.74 -1.48
N VAL A 189 5.48 -5.82 -2.22
CA VAL A 189 6.41 -6.38 -3.21
C VAL A 189 6.73 -5.39 -4.32
N GLN A 190 5.74 -4.62 -4.80
CA GLN A 190 5.97 -3.59 -5.82
C GLN A 190 6.79 -2.43 -5.27
N LEU A 191 6.54 -2.01 -4.03
CA LEU A 191 7.32 -0.97 -3.38
C LEU A 191 8.77 -1.40 -3.14
N ALA A 192 9.00 -2.63 -2.66
CA ALA A 192 10.35 -3.16 -2.49
C ALA A 192 11.12 -3.24 -3.82
N HIS A 193 10.43 -3.65 -4.89
CA HIS A 193 11.01 -3.62 -6.24
C HIS A 193 11.32 -2.18 -6.70
N ALA A 194 10.42 -1.21 -6.43
CA ALA A 194 10.64 0.20 -6.73
C ALA A 194 11.86 0.77 -6.01
N VAL A 195 12.04 0.42 -4.73
CA VAL A 195 13.20 0.79 -3.92
C VAL A 195 14.49 0.22 -4.53
N SER A 196 14.50 -1.05 -4.92
CA SER A 196 15.66 -1.67 -5.57
C SER A 196 16.03 -0.97 -6.90
N LEU A 197 15.04 -0.58 -7.70
CA LEU A 197 15.27 0.19 -8.93
C LEU A 197 15.84 1.59 -8.63
N ARG A 198 15.34 2.27 -7.60
CA ARG A 198 15.88 3.56 -7.14
C ARG A 198 17.33 3.44 -6.68
N GLU A 199 17.65 2.40 -5.91
CA GLU A 199 19.01 2.12 -5.45
C GLU A 199 19.97 1.81 -6.61
N SER A 200 19.44 1.27 -7.70
CA SER A 200 20.17 1.05 -8.95
C SER A 200 20.26 2.31 -9.84
N GLY A 201 19.82 3.47 -9.36
CA GLY A 201 19.91 4.74 -10.06
C GLY A 201 18.76 5.05 -11.02
N ALA A 202 17.68 4.25 -11.04
CA ALA A 202 16.53 4.52 -11.90
C ALA A 202 15.79 5.81 -11.48
N THR A 203 15.40 6.61 -12.47
CA THR A 203 14.55 7.78 -12.26
C THR A 203 13.11 7.39 -11.94
N SER A 204 12.34 8.28 -11.29
CA SER A 204 10.94 8.05 -10.97
C SER A 204 10.07 7.69 -12.18
N ALA A 205 10.37 8.28 -13.34
CA ALA A 205 9.70 7.94 -14.61
C ALA A 205 10.00 6.50 -15.04
N GLN A 206 11.27 6.09 -15.01
CA GLN A 206 11.68 4.73 -15.34
C GLN A 206 11.07 3.72 -14.35
N ILE A 207 11.06 4.03 -13.06
CA ILE A 207 10.44 3.19 -12.03
C ILE A 207 8.94 3.06 -12.29
N ALA A 208 8.23 4.15 -12.55
CA ALA A 208 6.79 4.09 -12.86
C ALA A 208 6.48 3.23 -14.09
N VAL A 209 7.29 3.31 -15.14
CA VAL A 209 7.18 2.44 -16.33
C VAL A 209 7.44 0.98 -15.98
N ALA A 210 8.52 0.71 -15.23
CA ALA A 210 8.87 -0.64 -14.80
C ALA A 210 7.78 -1.27 -13.93
N LEU A 211 7.23 -0.54 -12.95
CA LEU A 211 6.13 -1.03 -12.11
C LEU A 211 4.87 -1.32 -12.92
N ASN A 212 4.53 -0.50 -13.91
CA ASN A 212 3.37 -0.75 -14.77
C ASN A 212 3.49 -2.04 -15.61
N ALA A 213 4.71 -2.42 -15.99
CA ALA A 213 4.98 -3.70 -16.65
C ALA A 213 5.01 -4.86 -15.63
N PHE A 214 5.55 -4.62 -14.44
CA PHE A 214 5.76 -5.61 -13.39
C PHE A 214 4.48 -6.05 -12.65
N ARG A 215 3.53 -5.13 -12.42
CA ARG A 215 2.35 -5.32 -11.56
C ARG A 215 1.47 -6.54 -11.88
N ARG A 216 1.48 -7.02 -13.14
CA ARG A 216 0.73 -8.24 -13.54
C ARG A 216 1.41 -9.54 -13.11
N ASN A 217 2.69 -9.50 -12.78
CA ASN A 217 3.45 -10.65 -12.29
C ASN A 217 3.38 -10.77 -10.76
N VAL A 218 2.66 -9.86 -10.08
CA VAL A 218 2.55 -9.87 -8.62
C VAL A 218 1.35 -10.69 -8.19
N HIS A 219 1.61 -11.67 -7.34
CA HIS A 219 0.64 -12.61 -6.81
C HIS A 219 0.52 -12.40 -5.30
N THR A 220 -0.71 -12.41 -4.80
CA THR A 220 -1.00 -12.37 -3.35
C THR A 220 -1.93 -13.52 -3.01
N LEU A 221 -1.45 -14.44 -2.17
CA LEU A 221 -2.17 -15.60 -1.67
C LEU A 221 -2.70 -15.28 -0.27
N ILE A 222 -3.98 -15.57 -0.02
CA ILE A 222 -4.64 -15.19 1.23
C ILE A 222 -5.34 -16.40 1.84
N VAL A 223 -5.10 -16.60 3.14
CA VAL A 223 -5.78 -17.58 3.97
C VAL A 223 -6.55 -16.85 5.07
N PRO A 224 -7.86 -16.61 4.91
CA PRO A 224 -8.68 -16.06 5.97
C PRO A 224 -8.95 -17.11 7.05
N HIS A 225 -9.07 -16.65 8.29
CA HIS A 225 -9.52 -17.50 9.38
C HIS A 225 -11.06 -17.49 9.52
N ASP A 226 -11.67 -16.32 9.30
CA ASP A 226 -13.11 -16.10 9.33
C ASP A 226 -13.60 -15.49 8.02
N LEU A 227 -14.52 -16.18 7.34
CA LEU A 227 -15.07 -15.73 6.06
C LEU A 227 -16.08 -14.60 6.21
N SER A 228 -16.65 -14.38 7.40
CA SER A 228 -17.65 -13.33 7.65
C SER A 228 -17.10 -11.92 7.35
N PHE A 229 -15.80 -11.69 7.59
CA PHE A 229 -15.11 -10.43 7.31
C PHE A 229 -15.06 -10.15 5.81
N ILE A 230 -14.70 -11.17 5.05
CA ILE A 230 -14.69 -11.14 3.58
C ILE A 230 -16.10 -10.84 3.07
N GLU A 231 -17.12 -11.53 3.56
CA GLU A 231 -18.51 -11.26 3.15
C GLU A 231 -18.96 -9.82 3.43
N ARG A 232 -18.59 -9.28 4.60
CA ARG A 232 -18.93 -7.91 4.99
C ARG A 232 -18.28 -6.91 4.03
N THR A 233 -16.98 -7.08 3.75
CA THR A 233 -16.27 -6.26 2.77
C THR A 233 -16.88 -6.37 1.38
N ALA A 234 -17.44 -7.52 1.01
CA ALA A 234 -18.16 -7.70 -0.25
C ALA A 234 -19.37 -6.80 -0.42
N ARG A 235 -20.07 -6.61 0.68
CA ARG A 235 -21.31 -5.86 0.73
C ARG A 235 -21.04 -4.35 0.80
N SER A 236 -19.94 -3.93 1.43
CA SER A 236 -19.65 -2.51 1.68
C SER A 236 -19.00 -1.77 0.49
N VAL A 237 -18.41 -2.47 -0.48
CA VAL A 237 -17.75 -1.83 -1.63
C VAL A 237 -18.72 -1.74 -2.82
N GLU A 238 -19.53 -0.69 -2.86
CA GLU A 238 -20.57 -0.42 -3.88
C GLU A 238 -20.09 -0.26 -5.35
N ARG A 239 -18.81 -0.50 -5.68
CA ARG A 239 -18.29 -0.31 -7.05
C ARG A 239 -17.34 -1.38 -7.58
N VAL A 240 -17.23 -2.53 -6.93
CA VAL A 240 -16.44 -3.65 -7.46
C VAL A 240 -17.35 -4.57 -8.27
N LYS A 241 -17.08 -4.72 -9.58
CA LYS A 241 -17.59 -5.86 -10.37
C LYS A 241 -17.14 -7.14 -9.65
N VAL A 242 -18.08 -7.77 -8.97
CA VAL A 242 -17.91 -8.92 -8.07
C VAL A 242 -17.03 -10.01 -8.71
N PRO A 243 -15.77 -10.22 -8.27
CA PRO A 243 -15.02 -11.41 -8.65
C PRO A 243 -15.51 -12.55 -7.77
N ARG A 244 -16.34 -13.47 -8.29
CA ARG A 244 -16.72 -14.86 -7.90
C ARG A 244 -16.52 -15.42 -6.45
N TRP A 245 -16.14 -14.65 -5.45
CA TRP A 245 -16.16 -15.00 -4.03
C TRP A 245 -17.56 -15.34 -3.50
N LYS A 246 -18.61 -14.77 -4.13
CA LYS A 246 -20.01 -15.12 -3.88
C LYS A 246 -20.31 -16.61 -4.12
N ILE A 247 -19.47 -17.34 -4.87
CA ILE A 247 -19.75 -18.74 -5.26
C ILE A 247 -19.38 -19.75 -4.14
N TYR A 248 -18.66 -19.34 -3.09
CA TYR A 248 -18.11 -20.31 -2.13
C TYR A 248 -18.67 -20.23 -0.71
N LEU A 249 -19.68 -19.39 -0.50
CA LEU A 249 -20.45 -19.34 0.75
C LEU A 249 -21.58 -20.37 0.77
N ALA A 250 -21.89 -20.99 -0.38
CA ALA A 250 -22.80 -22.11 -0.46
C ALA A 250 -22.04 -23.44 -0.31
N GLY A 251 -22.01 -23.99 0.91
CA GLY A 251 -22.28 -25.42 1.04
C GLY A 251 -21.14 -26.41 1.26
N ILE A 252 -20.00 -26.08 1.90
CA ILE A 252 -19.18 -27.14 2.51
C ILE A 252 -18.65 -26.69 3.89
N LEU A 253 -19.34 -27.14 4.95
CA LEU A 253 -18.83 -27.10 6.33
C LEU A 253 -17.46 -27.80 6.37
N GLY A 254 -16.43 -27.12 6.89
CA GLY A 254 -15.11 -27.73 7.11
C GLY A 254 -14.05 -27.51 6.02
N ILE A 255 -14.29 -26.69 5.00
CA ILE A 255 -13.25 -26.32 4.02
C ILE A 255 -12.76 -24.89 4.25
N ARG A 256 -11.44 -24.69 4.23
CA ARG A 256 -10.77 -23.39 4.28
C ARG A 256 -10.32 -22.97 2.87
N PRO A 257 -10.91 -21.92 2.27
CA PRO A 257 -10.50 -21.46 0.96
C PRO A 257 -9.16 -20.73 1.02
N ILE A 258 -8.38 -20.86 -0.05
CA ILE A 258 -7.20 -20.04 -0.30
C ILE A 258 -7.51 -19.14 -1.48
N PHE A 259 -7.43 -17.83 -1.27
CA PHE A 259 -7.66 -16.84 -2.32
C PHE A 259 -6.35 -16.44 -2.97
N HIS A 260 -6.44 -16.08 -4.25
CA HIS A 260 -5.35 -15.55 -5.05
C HIS A 260 -5.82 -14.24 -5.68
N LEU A 261 -5.08 -13.17 -5.38
CA LEU A 261 -5.21 -11.87 -6.01
C LEU A 261 -4.07 -11.67 -7.03
N ASN A 262 -4.44 -11.31 -8.26
CA ASN A 262 -3.50 -10.99 -9.32
C ASN A 262 -4.18 -10.15 -10.41
N ALA A 263 -3.48 -9.13 -10.90
CA ALA A 263 -3.93 -8.27 -12.00
C ALA A 263 -5.40 -7.81 -11.84
N ASP A 264 -5.72 -7.28 -10.67
CA ASP A 264 -7.06 -6.78 -10.28
C ASP A 264 -8.15 -7.85 -10.10
N THR A 265 -7.82 -9.12 -10.33
CA THR A 265 -8.75 -10.24 -10.14
C THR A 265 -8.56 -10.89 -8.76
N ALA A 266 -9.66 -11.38 -8.20
CA ALA A 266 -9.66 -12.28 -7.05
C ALA A 266 -10.28 -13.61 -7.44
N ARG A 267 -9.61 -14.72 -7.14
CA ARG A 267 -10.13 -16.07 -7.38
C ARG A 267 -9.79 -17.01 -6.25
N THR A 268 -10.56 -18.06 -6.10
CA THR A 268 -10.17 -19.19 -5.24
C THR A 268 -9.10 -19.98 -5.98
N MET A 269 -7.92 -20.11 -5.36
CA MET A 269 -6.82 -20.92 -5.87
C MET A 269 -6.92 -22.36 -5.39
N GLY A 270 -7.35 -22.56 -4.14
CA GLY A 270 -7.34 -23.87 -3.51
C GLY A 270 -8.26 -23.93 -2.31
N ARG A 271 -8.30 -25.12 -1.72
CA ARG A 271 -9.14 -25.48 -0.58
C ARG A 271 -8.36 -26.47 0.27
N ALA A 272 -8.31 -26.23 1.58
CA ALA A 272 -7.76 -27.17 2.54
C ALA A 272 -8.84 -27.61 3.54
N SER A 273 -8.63 -28.75 4.19
CA SER A 273 -9.56 -29.28 5.20
C SER A 273 -9.48 -28.55 6.54
N ASN A 274 -8.40 -27.80 6.80
CA ASN A 274 -8.29 -26.94 7.97
C ASN A 274 -7.36 -25.76 7.71
N TYR A 275 -7.28 -24.85 8.68
CA TYR A 275 -6.58 -23.58 8.54
C TYR A 275 -5.06 -23.75 8.49
N ALA A 276 -4.50 -24.67 9.30
CA ALA A 276 -3.07 -24.97 9.29
C ALA A 276 -2.62 -25.54 7.93
N LEU A 277 -3.40 -26.47 7.36
CA LEU A 277 -3.14 -27.01 6.03
C LEU A 277 -3.28 -25.97 4.91
N ALA A 278 -4.15 -24.97 5.08
CA ALA A 278 -4.26 -23.86 4.12
C ALA A 278 -3.01 -22.97 4.13
N ILE A 279 -2.49 -22.65 5.32
CA ILE A 279 -1.22 -21.93 5.49
C ILE A 279 -0.07 -22.71 4.86
N ASP A 280 0.06 -23.99 5.23
CA ASP A 280 1.10 -24.87 4.72
C ASP A 280 1.05 -24.96 3.19
N GLN A 281 -0.13 -25.12 2.60
CA GLN A 281 -0.29 -25.08 1.14
C GLN A 281 0.22 -23.76 0.53
N VAL A 282 -0.10 -22.60 1.12
CA VAL A 282 0.41 -21.30 0.64
C VAL A 282 1.93 -21.20 0.72
N PHE A 283 2.53 -21.65 1.83
CA PHE A 283 3.99 -21.65 1.97
C PHE A 283 4.66 -22.62 0.98
N ARG A 284 4.16 -23.84 0.81
CA ARG A 284 4.67 -24.78 -0.22
C ARG A 284 4.54 -24.23 -1.62
N THR A 285 3.43 -23.57 -1.96
CA THR A 285 3.27 -22.89 -3.26
C THR A 285 4.32 -21.81 -3.42
N THR A 286 4.58 -21.03 -2.38
CA THR A 286 5.60 -19.96 -2.39
C THR A 286 7.01 -20.54 -2.56
N GLU A 287 7.34 -21.62 -1.85
CA GLU A 287 8.62 -22.33 -2.00
C GLU A 287 8.82 -22.88 -3.42
N SER A 288 7.76 -23.42 -4.03
CA SER A 288 7.79 -23.88 -5.42
C SER A 288 8.11 -22.73 -6.38
N GLN A 289 7.51 -21.55 -6.15
CA GLN A 289 7.79 -20.35 -6.95
C GLN A 289 9.22 -19.83 -6.76
N ILE A 290 9.77 -19.90 -5.55
CA ILE A 290 11.19 -19.60 -5.30
C ILE A 290 12.09 -20.51 -6.15
N LYS A 291 11.81 -21.82 -6.18
CA LYS A 291 12.59 -22.81 -6.95
C LYS A 291 12.49 -22.60 -8.47
N LEU A 292 11.37 -22.06 -8.96
CA LEU A 292 11.17 -21.72 -10.37
C LEU A 292 11.80 -20.39 -10.78
N GLY A 293 12.24 -19.58 -9.81
CA GLY A 293 12.76 -18.23 -10.03
C GLY A 293 11.66 -17.17 -9.95
N LEU A 294 11.81 -16.26 -8.99
CA LEU A 294 10.92 -15.10 -8.85
C LEU A 294 11.28 -14.03 -9.88
N ALA A 295 10.27 -13.26 -10.29
CA ALA A 295 10.45 -12.06 -11.11
C ALA A 295 11.05 -10.88 -10.32
N SER A 296 11.12 -11.00 -8.99
CA SER A 296 11.74 -10.03 -8.09
C SER A 296 12.13 -10.73 -6.78
N PRO A 297 13.29 -10.41 -6.16
CA PRO A 297 13.80 -11.12 -4.99
C PRO A 297 13.13 -10.65 -3.67
N PHE A 298 11.83 -10.35 -3.70
CA PHE A 298 11.08 -9.86 -2.54
C PHE A 298 9.83 -10.70 -2.29
N ILE A 299 9.66 -11.11 -1.04
CA ILE A 299 8.45 -11.76 -0.54
C ILE A 299 7.93 -10.96 0.65
N CYS A 300 6.64 -10.65 0.64
CA CYS A 300 5.95 -10.03 1.77
C CYS A 300 4.97 -11.02 2.38
N VAL A 301 5.08 -11.25 3.68
CA VAL A 301 4.14 -12.03 4.49
C VAL A 301 3.53 -11.10 5.52
N SER A 302 2.20 -11.11 5.65
CA SER A 302 1.53 -10.40 6.74
C SER A 302 0.51 -11.27 7.45
N TYR A 303 0.41 -11.05 8.76
CA TYR A 303 -0.44 -11.84 9.64
C TYR A 303 -1.28 -10.96 10.56
N ALA A 304 -2.58 -11.21 10.62
CA ALA A 304 -3.53 -10.48 11.47
C ALA A 304 -3.52 -10.99 12.92
N GLY A 305 -2.35 -10.98 13.55
CA GLY A 305 -2.16 -11.44 14.92
C GLY A 305 -0.72 -11.25 15.37
N ARG A 306 -0.36 -11.91 16.48
CA ARG A 306 1.01 -11.92 16.99
C ARG A 306 1.91 -12.68 16.00
N LEU A 307 3.05 -12.10 15.64
CA LEU A 307 3.90 -12.69 14.60
C LEU A 307 4.56 -13.98 15.08
N GLU A 308 4.75 -14.12 16.39
CA GLU A 308 5.26 -15.31 17.04
C GLU A 308 4.45 -16.55 16.67
N ASP A 309 3.13 -16.41 16.45
CA ASP A 309 2.23 -17.50 16.05
C ASP A 309 2.61 -18.12 14.69
N ILE A 310 3.24 -17.34 13.81
CA ILE A 310 3.70 -17.78 12.48
C ILE A 310 5.19 -18.06 12.50
N GLU A 311 5.99 -17.25 13.20
CA GLU A 311 7.45 -17.39 13.26
C GLU A 311 7.90 -18.73 13.84
N SER A 312 7.14 -19.30 14.78
CA SER A 312 7.44 -20.62 15.35
C SER A 312 7.02 -21.80 14.48
N SER A 313 6.29 -21.57 13.37
CA SER A 313 5.82 -22.65 12.50
C SER A 313 6.98 -23.25 11.68
N ALA A 314 7.01 -24.58 11.57
CA ALA A 314 8.06 -25.28 10.84
C ALA A 314 8.08 -24.88 9.36
N GLU A 315 6.90 -24.65 8.78
CA GLU A 315 6.68 -24.24 7.40
C GLU A 315 7.27 -22.84 7.15
N PHE A 316 7.05 -21.90 8.05
CA PHE A 316 7.62 -20.55 7.88
C PHE A 316 9.13 -20.52 8.12
N VAL A 317 9.64 -21.31 9.07
CA VAL A 317 11.09 -21.48 9.28
C VAL A 317 11.75 -22.04 8.01
N ALA A 318 11.13 -23.04 7.37
CA ALA A 318 11.61 -23.62 6.11
C ALA A 318 11.61 -22.58 4.98
N LEU A 319 10.52 -21.81 4.83
CA LEU A 319 10.42 -20.72 3.87
C LEU A 319 11.51 -19.66 4.10
N ARG A 320 11.69 -19.20 5.35
CA ARG A 320 12.72 -18.22 5.73
C ARG A 320 14.12 -18.70 5.37
N ALA A 321 14.44 -19.94 5.68
CA ALA A 321 15.73 -20.54 5.34
C ALA A 321 15.92 -20.67 3.81
N LEU A 322 14.87 -21.01 3.07
CA LEU A 322 14.90 -21.06 1.60
C LEU A 322 15.12 -19.68 1.00
N CYS A 323 14.43 -18.65 1.48
CA CYS A 323 14.62 -17.27 1.04
C CYS A 323 16.07 -16.83 1.24
N HIS A 324 16.64 -17.08 2.43
CA HIS A 324 18.02 -16.73 2.74
C HIS A 324 19.02 -17.40 1.77
N ARG A 325 18.88 -18.71 1.52
CA ARG A 325 19.76 -19.44 0.58
C ARG A 325 19.68 -18.94 -0.87
N ASN A 326 18.57 -18.31 -1.27
CA ASN A 326 18.35 -17.82 -2.63
C ASN A 326 18.51 -16.30 -2.76
N GLY A 327 18.98 -15.60 -1.71
CA GLY A 327 19.14 -14.15 -1.73
C GLY A 327 17.82 -13.38 -1.84
N ILE A 328 16.72 -13.98 -1.35
CA ILE A 328 15.38 -13.38 -1.38
C ILE A 328 15.14 -12.66 -0.04
N ALA A 329 14.79 -11.39 -0.11
CA ALA A 329 14.39 -10.60 1.04
C ALA A 329 12.95 -10.96 1.44
N LEU A 330 12.80 -11.58 2.61
CA LEU A 330 11.52 -11.93 3.21
C LEU A 330 11.14 -10.91 4.27
N SER A 331 10.03 -10.22 4.06
CA SER A 331 9.42 -9.32 5.05
C SER A 331 8.25 -10.01 5.74
N LEU A 332 8.24 -10.02 7.08
CA LEU A 332 7.10 -10.45 7.90
C LEU A 332 6.55 -9.23 8.66
N SER A 333 5.24 -9.01 8.63
CA SER A 333 4.62 -7.86 9.29
C SER A 333 3.27 -8.17 9.92
N VAL A 334 2.88 -7.37 10.92
CA VAL A 334 1.50 -7.36 11.42
C VAL A 334 0.59 -6.78 10.34
N MET A 335 -0.49 -7.49 10.04
CA MET A 335 -1.45 -7.06 9.03
C MET A 335 -2.08 -5.73 9.42
N SER A 336 -2.23 -4.77 8.50
CA SER A 336 -2.79 -3.45 8.82
C SER A 336 -4.23 -3.53 9.37
N MET A 337 -4.71 -2.49 10.07
CA MET A 337 -6.11 -2.42 10.52
C MET A 337 -7.08 -2.53 9.35
N THR A 338 -6.79 -1.90 8.21
CA THR A 338 -7.51 -2.07 6.95
C THR A 338 -7.52 -3.52 6.52
N GLY A 339 -6.36 -4.20 6.56
CA GLY A 339 -6.27 -5.63 6.23
C GLY A 339 -7.09 -6.51 7.15
N VAL A 340 -7.02 -6.26 8.46
CA VAL A 340 -7.80 -6.96 9.49
C VAL A 340 -9.30 -6.76 9.29
N LEU A 341 -9.76 -5.55 8.96
CA LEU A 341 -11.18 -5.29 8.69
C LEU A 341 -11.69 -6.04 7.45
N MET A 342 -10.80 -6.28 6.48
CA MET A 342 -11.12 -6.99 5.23
C MET A 342 -11.05 -8.52 5.36
N LEU A 343 -10.05 -9.04 6.08
CA LEU A 343 -9.72 -10.47 6.09
C LEU A 343 -9.97 -11.16 7.44
N GLY A 344 -10.12 -10.38 8.50
CA GLY A 344 -10.36 -10.84 9.86
C GLY A 344 -9.10 -11.17 10.66
N PRO A 345 -9.22 -11.26 11.99
CA PRO A 345 -8.15 -11.74 12.86
C PRO A 345 -7.63 -13.10 12.40
N ARG A 346 -6.32 -13.31 12.56
CA ARG A 346 -5.57 -14.50 12.10
C ARG A 346 -5.60 -14.70 10.58
N ALA A 347 -6.00 -13.75 9.75
CA ALA A 347 -5.73 -13.88 8.32
C ALA A 347 -4.21 -13.90 8.03
N LEU A 348 -3.79 -14.71 7.06
CA LEU A 348 -2.43 -14.72 6.51
C LEU A 348 -2.48 -14.23 5.06
N SER A 349 -1.52 -13.38 4.68
CA SER A 349 -1.27 -12.98 3.30
C SER A 349 0.18 -13.25 2.93
N VAL A 350 0.44 -13.84 1.76
CA VAL A 350 1.79 -14.06 1.22
C VAL A 350 1.84 -13.55 -0.22
N SER A 351 2.77 -12.65 -0.49
CA SER A 351 2.90 -12.00 -1.78
C SER A 351 4.31 -12.13 -2.34
N PHE A 352 4.39 -12.35 -3.64
CA PHE A 352 5.63 -12.47 -4.39
C PHE A 352 5.39 -12.10 -5.86
N ALA A 353 6.46 -12.00 -6.64
CA ALA A 353 6.35 -11.80 -8.08
C ALA A 353 6.92 -12.98 -8.86
N SER A 354 6.19 -13.46 -9.86
CA SER A 354 6.58 -14.57 -10.74
C SER A 354 5.95 -14.37 -12.12
N GLN A 355 6.58 -14.84 -13.20
CA GLN A 355 5.98 -14.75 -14.54
C GLN A 355 4.69 -15.57 -14.65
N HIS A 356 4.64 -16.73 -13.98
CA HIS A 356 3.50 -17.61 -13.97
C HIS A 356 3.32 -18.24 -12.59
N LEU A 357 2.12 -18.13 -12.02
CA LEU A 357 1.73 -18.97 -10.89
C LEU A 357 1.24 -20.32 -11.43
N LYS A 358 2.11 -21.34 -11.39
CA LYS A 358 1.69 -22.74 -11.57
C LYS A 358 0.99 -23.17 -10.28
N THR A 359 -0.33 -23.30 -10.35
CA THR A 359 -1.20 -23.80 -9.27
C THR A 359 -1.21 -25.31 -9.23
#